data_AF-A0A9J6CW46-F1
#
_entry.id   AF-A0A9J6CW46-F1
#
_cell.length_a   1.000
_cell.length_b   1.000
_cell.length_c   1.000
_cell.angle_alpha   90.00
_cell.angle_beta   90.00
_cell.angle_gamma   90.00
#
_symmetry.space_group_name_H-M   'P 1'
#
loop_
_entity.id
_entity.type
_entity.pdbx_description
1 polymer ?
#
loop_
_entity_poly.entity_id
_entity_poly.type
_entity_poly.pdbx_seq_one_letter_code
_entity_poly.pdbx_strand_id
1 'polypeptide(L)'
;MLHGVLYEDIRMAFAAFGNVTELTRERWRLQGMKEKGSTTRTVLLKLKPGYKVDDLSHQVQVAGELALVVVLGRAMQCLRCHGTGHVRRDCKVPRCSKCRRYWHADADCIRTYASATGQSKADDREEMMDVVEADEAALCTDEATKQAGPRDSLASFCGEAPKRNTPADQEAQGDLAGSVN
;
A
#
# COMPACT_ATOMS: atom_id res chain seq x y z
N MET A 1 1.94 -11.21 -9.68
CA MET A 1 2.52 -11.74 -8.43
C MET A 1 3.31 -13.00 -8.78
N LEU A 2 4.60 -13.03 -8.41
CA LEU A 2 5.62 -14.02 -8.78
C LEU A 2 5.40 -15.44 -8.20
N HIS A 3 4.23 -16.04 -8.39
CA HIS A 3 3.91 -17.39 -7.89
C HIS A 3 4.37 -18.51 -8.84
N GLY A 4 4.39 -18.26 -10.15
CA GLY A 4 4.75 -19.23 -11.21
C GLY A 4 6.16 -19.10 -11.78
N VAL A 5 7.01 -18.25 -11.21
CA VAL A 5 8.39 -18.02 -11.70
C VAL A 5 9.24 -19.28 -11.55
N LEU A 6 9.82 -19.73 -12.67
CA LEU A 6 10.72 -20.88 -12.71
C LEU A 6 12.13 -20.48 -12.27
N TYR A 7 12.91 -21.48 -11.86
CA TYR A 7 14.30 -21.26 -11.44
C TYR A 7 15.21 -20.81 -12.60
N GLU A 8 14.88 -21.23 -13.83
CA GLU A 8 15.57 -20.77 -15.04
C GLU A 8 15.29 -19.31 -15.37
N ASP A 9 14.08 -18.79 -15.15
CA ASP A 9 13.77 -17.36 -15.36
C ASP A 9 14.66 -16.48 -14.48
N ILE A 10 14.88 -16.90 -13.23
CA ILE A 10 15.76 -16.21 -12.27
C ILE A 10 17.22 -16.32 -12.72
N ARG A 11 17.67 -17.49 -13.17
CA ARG A 11 19.02 -17.69 -13.72
C ARG A 11 19.28 -16.80 -14.94
N MET A 12 18.34 -16.75 -15.88
CA MET A 12 18.39 -15.87 -17.06
C MET A 12 18.46 -14.40 -16.67
N ALA A 13 17.62 -13.97 -15.73
CA ALA A 13 17.57 -12.58 -15.28
C ALA A 13 18.88 -12.08 -14.63
N PHE A 14 19.63 -12.97 -13.97
CA PHE A 14 20.95 -12.65 -13.39
C PHE A 14 22.15 -12.99 -14.28
N ALA A 15 21.96 -13.64 -15.43
CA ALA A 15 23.02 -14.09 -16.34
C ALA A 15 23.90 -12.94 -16.89
N ALA A 16 23.39 -11.70 -16.91
CA ALA A 16 24.17 -10.51 -17.24
C ALA A 16 25.32 -10.29 -16.23
N PHE A 17 25.03 -10.37 -14.94
CA PHE A 17 25.93 -10.02 -13.84
C PHE A 17 26.83 -11.17 -13.38
N GLY A 18 26.35 -12.42 -13.48
CA GLY A 18 27.02 -13.56 -12.84
C GLY A 18 26.41 -14.92 -13.18
N ASN A 19 26.84 -15.93 -12.43
CA ASN A 19 26.26 -17.27 -12.45
C ASN A 19 25.60 -17.57 -11.09
N VAL A 20 24.35 -18.02 -11.12
CA VAL A 20 23.58 -18.38 -9.91
C VAL A 20 23.97 -19.79 -9.47
N THR A 21 24.68 -19.90 -8.36
CA THR A 21 25.15 -21.18 -7.82
C THR A 21 24.08 -21.86 -6.96
N GLU A 22 23.34 -21.10 -6.17
CA GLU A 22 22.26 -21.60 -5.31
C GLU A 22 21.01 -20.73 -5.43
N LEU A 23 19.84 -21.37 -5.36
CA LEU A 23 18.55 -20.69 -5.45
C LEU A 23 17.55 -21.36 -4.51
N THR A 24 17.11 -20.61 -3.50
CA THR A 24 16.20 -21.10 -2.46
C THR A 24 14.93 -20.24 -2.39
N ARG A 25 13.77 -20.89 -2.29
CA ARG A 25 12.49 -20.23 -2.00
C ARG A 25 12.30 -20.12 -0.49
N GLU A 26 12.17 -18.89 0.02
CA GLU A 26 11.85 -18.67 1.43
C GLU A 26 10.45 -19.23 1.73
N ARG A 27 10.26 -19.76 2.95
CA ARG A 27 8.96 -20.23 3.46
C ARG A 27 8.39 -19.22 4.45
N TRP A 28 7.06 -19.11 4.53
CA TRP A 28 6.42 -18.23 5.50
C TRP A 28 6.76 -18.66 6.94
N ARG A 29 7.11 -17.71 7.81
CA ARG A 29 7.49 -18.00 9.20
C ARG A 29 6.30 -18.07 10.17
N LEU A 30 5.11 -17.67 9.71
CA LEU A 30 3.85 -17.69 10.47
C LEU A 30 3.40 -19.12 10.78
N GLN A 31 2.82 -19.30 11.98
CA GLN A 31 2.24 -20.57 12.41
C GLN A 31 1.09 -20.98 11.46
N GLY A 32 1.00 -22.27 11.15
CA GLY A 32 0.05 -22.80 10.14
C GLY A 32 0.41 -22.53 8.67
N MET A 33 1.41 -21.68 8.36
CA MET A 33 1.79 -21.33 6.98
C MET A 33 3.21 -21.79 6.59
N LYS A 34 3.93 -22.49 7.48
CA LYS A 34 5.34 -22.91 7.29
C LYS A 34 5.63 -23.75 6.03
N GLU A 35 4.63 -24.43 5.49
CA GLU A 35 4.76 -25.22 4.26
C GLU A 35 4.59 -24.39 2.99
N LYS A 36 3.95 -23.22 3.08
CA LYS A 36 3.76 -22.33 1.94
C LYS A 36 5.07 -21.59 1.63
N GLY A 37 5.44 -21.60 0.36
CA GLY A 37 6.58 -20.81 -0.13
C GLY A 37 6.19 -19.34 -0.38
N SER A 38 6.98 -18.42 0.12
CA SER A 38 6.91 -16.97 -0.13
C SER A 38 7.09 -16.64 -1.62
N THR A 39 6.87 -15.38 -2.00
CA THR A 39 7.35 -14.78 -3.26
C THR A 39 8.84 -14.46 -3.21
N THR A 40 9.41 -14.26 -2.02
CA THR A 40 10.86 -14.04 -1.83
C THR A 40 11.69 -15.23 -2.34
N ARG A 41 12.84 -14.93 -2.96
CA ARG A 41 13.85 -15.89 -3.39
C ARG A 41 15.20 -15.43 -2.88
N THR A 42 15.98 -16.36 -2.31
CA THR A 42 17.38 -16.12 -1.93
C THR A 42 18.26 -16.71 -3.02
N VAL A 43 19.16 -15.90 -3.56
CA VAL A 43 20.02 -16.24 -4.70
C VAL A 43 21.47 -16.10 -4.26
N LEU A 44 22.27 -17.16 -4.38
CA LEU A 44 23.73 -17.06 -4.26
C LEU A 44 24.28 -16.84 -5.67
N LEU A 45 24.90 -15.67 -5.89
CA LEU A 45 25.35 -15.21 -7.21
C LEU A 45 26.87 -15.05 -7.21
N LYS A 46 27.56 -15.83 -8.06
CA LYS A 46 28.97 -15.63 -8.35
C LYS A 46 29.10 -14.57 -9.46
N LEU A 47 29.53 -13.37 -9.09
CA LEU A 47 29.72 -12.25 -10.02
C LEU A 47 30.82 -12.54 -11.05
N LYS A 48 30.67 -11.97 -12.24
CA LYS A 48 31.73 -11.93 -13.27
C LYS A 48 32.86 -10.99 -12.82
N PRO A 49 34.11 -11.22 -13.27
CA PRO A 49 35.21 -10.30 -12.98
C PRO A 49 34.88 -8.89 -13.48
N GLY A 50 35.20 -7.88 -12.67
CA GLY A 50 34.90 -6.48 -12.95
C GLY A 50 33.58 -5.95 -12.35
N TYR A 51 32.62 -6.82 -12.03
CA TYR A 51 31.37 -6.41 -11.36
C TYR A 51 31.53 -6.33 -9.84
N LYS A 52 31.06 -5.23 -9.26
CA LYS A 52 30.88 -5.04 -7.81
C LYS A 52 29.42 -5.30 -7.41
N VAL A 53 29.19 -5.42 -6.11
CA VAL A 53 27.83 -5.52 -5.54
C VAL A 53 26.97 -4.30 -5.89
N ASP A 54 27.58 -3.12 -6.01
CA ASP A 54 26.90 -1.88 -6.37
C ASP A 54 26.48 -1.79 -7.84
N ASP A 55 27.04 -2.62 -8.72
CA ASP A 55 26.72 -2.66 -10.16
C ASP A 55 25.51 -3.56 -10.46
N LEU A 56 25.03 -4.34 -9.49
CA LEU A 56 23.79 -5.10 -9.60
C LEU A 56 22.60 -4.16 -9.72
N SER A 57 21.65 -4.40 -10.62
CA SER A 57 20.43 -3.57 -10.62
C SER A 57 19.63 -3.79 -9.33
N HIS A 58 19.14 -2.73 -8.69
CA HIS A 58 18.17 -2.83 -7.58
C HIS A 58 16.80 -3.38 -8.03
N GLN A 59 16.54 -3.39 -9.34
CA GLN A 59 15.30 -3.90 -9.93
C GLN A 59 15.62 -4.74 -11.17
N VAL A 60 15.09 -5.96 -11.24
CA VAL A 60 15.37 -6.92 -12.31
C VAL A 60 14.04 -7.48 -12.83
N GLN A 61 13.89 -7.59 -14.15
CA GLN A 61 12.74 -8.27 -14.73
C GLN A 61 12.95 -9.78 -14.69
N VAL A 62 11.96 -10.52 -14.18
CA VAL A 62 11.95 -11.98 -14.09
C VAL A 62 10.62 -12.47 -14.62
N ALA A 63 10.63 -13.30 -15.67
CA ALA A 63 9.43 -13.75 -16.38
C ALA A 63 8.45 -12.61 -16.78
N GLY A 64 8.99 -11.42 -17.10
CA GLY A 64 8.21 -10.22 -17.46
C GLY A 64 7.64 -9.40 -16.30
N GLU A 65 7.69 -9.90 -15.05
CA GLU A 65 7.35 -9.11 -13.86
C GLU A 65 8.60 -8.44 -13.24
N LEU A 66 8.43 -7.26 -12.66
CA LEU A 66 9.53 -6.52 -12.02
C LEU A 66 9.75 -7.02 -10.58
N ALA A 67 10.96 -7.51 -10.29
CA ALA A 67 11.39 -7.93 -8.96
C ALA A 67 12.39 -6.95 -8.33
N LEU A 68 12.29 -6.74 -7.02
CA LEU A 68 13.26 -5.96 -6.25
C LEU A 68 14.42 -6.84 -5.79
N VAL A 69 15.65 -6.35 -5.98
CA VAL A 69 16.89 -7.04 -5.57
C VAL A 69 17.43 -6.37 -4.30
N VAL A 70 17.48 -7.14 -3.21
CA VAL A 70 18.05 -6.71 -1.93
C VAL A 70 19.35 -7.47 -1.70
N VAL A 71 20.45 -6.73 -1.49
CA VAL A 71 21.77 -7.30 -1.19
C VAL A 71 22.26 -6.75 0.13
N LEU A 72 22.78 -7.62 0.99
CA LEU A 72 23.31 -7.23 2.30
C LEU A 72 24.54 -6.34 2.13
N GLY A 73 24.67 -5.32 2.99
CA GLY A 73 25.78 -4.35 2.94
C GLY A 73 25.66 -3.30 1.83
N ARG A 74 24.65 -3.38 0.95
CA ARG A 74 24.42 -2.40 -0.12
C ARG A 74 23.44 -1.31 0.30
N ALA A 75 23.67 -0.08 -0.12
CA ALA A 75 22.71 1.01 0.03
C ALA A 75 21.39 0.68 -0.72
N MET A 76 20.28 0.71 0.01
CA MET A 76 18.94 0.53 -0.56
C MET A 76 18.58 1.64 -1.54
N GLN A 77 17.77 1.32 -2.55
CA GLN A 77 17.22 2.30 -3.48
C GLN A 77 15.88 2.85 -2.95
N CYS A 78 15.72 4.16 -3.03
CA CYS A 78 14.46 4.82 -2.74
C CYS A 78 13.44 4.57 -3.86
N LEU A 79 12.35 3.87 -3.54
CA LEU A 79 11.22 3.62 -4.45
C LEU A 79 10.33 4.85 -4.73
N ARG A 80 10.81 6.07 -4.42
CA ARG A 80 10.17 7.36 -4.80
C ARG A 80 11.06 8.23 -5.69
N CYS A 81 12.38 8.19 -5.55
CA CYS A 81 13.29 9.02 -6.36
C CYS A 81 14.45 8.26 -7.04
N HIS A 82 14.53 6.94 -6.91
CA HIS A 82 15.55 6.03 -7.49
C HIS A 82 17.00 6.32 -7.04
N GLY A 83 17.25 7.38 -6.29
CA GLY A 83 18.49 7.59 -5.55
C GLY A 83 18.71 6.52 -4.46
N THR A 84 19.96 6.33 -4.08
CA THR A 84 20.38 5.35 -3.06
C THR A 84 20.44 5.98 -1.66
N GLY A 85 20.51 5.13 -0.63
CA GLY A 85 20.82 5.53 0.74
C GLY A 85 19.64 5.91 1.64
N HIS A 86 18.40 5.86 1.16
CA HIS A 86 17.20 6.15 1.97
C HIS A 86 15.95 5.38 1.49
N VAL A 87 14.97 5.19 2.38
CA VAL A 87 13.66 4.59 2.02
C VAL A 87 12.69 5.62 1.43
N ARG A 88 11.62 5.14 0.78
CA ARG A 88 10.48 5.97 0.30
C ARG A 88 9.87 6.85 1.41
N ARG A 89 9.91 6.44 2.68
CA ARG A 89 9.38 7.22 3.82
C ARG A 89 10.19 8.51 4.07
N ASP A 90 11.51 8.43 3.98
CA ASP A 90 12.43 9.54 4.31
C ASP A 90 12.72 10.43 3.10
N CYS A 91 12.14 10.12 1.95
CA CYS A 91 12.42 10.78 0.68
C CYS A 91 11.77 12.17 0.60
N LYS A 92 12.59 13.21 0.80
CA LYS A 92 12.21 14.64 0.72
C LYS A 92 12.24 15.24 -0.69
N VAL A 93 12.41 14.43 -1.74
CA VAL A 93 12.46 14.92 -3.13
C VAL A 93 11.06 15.42 -3.54
N PRO A 94 10.90 16.68 -3.98
CA PRO A 94 9.61 17.21 -4.39
C PRO A 94 9.11 16.56 -5.70
N ARG A 95 7.80 16.67 -5.96
CA ARG A 95 7.22 16.35 -7.28
C ARG A 95 7.58 17.47 -8.27
N CYS A 96 7.91 17.11 -9.51
CA CYS A 96 8.03 18.05 -10.63
C CYS A 96 6.70 18.78 -10.86
N SER A 97 6.71 20.11 -10.95
CA SER A 97 5.50 20.93 -11.08
C SER A 97 4.74 20.66 -12.40
N LYS A 98 5.49 20.40 -13.47
CA LYS A 98 4.97 20.24 -14.84
C LYS A 98 4.27 18.91 -15.08
N CYS A 99 4.75 17.81 -14.47
CA CYS A 99 4.23 16.46 -14.72
C CYS A 99 3.86 15.65 -13.46
N ARG A 100 4.03 16.23 -12.26
CA ARG A 100 3.72 15.64 -10.94
C ARG A 100 4.41 14.32 -10.61
N ARG A 101 5.42 13.93 -11.39
CA ARG A 101 6.30 12.78 -11.10
C ARG A 101 7.48 13.21 -10.24
N TYR A 102 8.08 12.25 -9.57
CA TYR A 102 9.38 12.41 -8.91
C TYR A 102 10.52 12.20 -9.93
N TRP A 103 11.70 11.79 -9.48
CA TRP A 103 12.84 11.33 -10.30
C TRP A 103 13.58 12.38 -11.15
N HIS A 104 13.09 13.63 -11.29
CA HIS A 104 13.74 14.70 -12.06
C HIS A 104 13.32 16.10 -11.58
N ALA A 105 14.10 17.13 -11.94
CA ALA A 105 13.78 18.53 -11.68
C ALA A 105 12.93 19.14 -12.81
N ASP A 106 12.29 20.29 -12.55
CA ASP A 106 11.44 20.99 -13.53
C ASP A 106 12.20 21.42 -14.79
N ALA A 107 13.51 21.64 -14.70
CA ALA A 107 14.37 21.94 -15.84
C ALA A 107 14.47 20.74 -16.82
N ASP A 108 14.59 19.53 -16.28
CA ASP A 108 14.78 18.28 -17.02
C ASP A 108 13.45 17.60 -17.42
N CYS A 109 12.32 18.29 -17.21
CA CYS A 109 10.99 17.72 -17.44
C CYS A 109 10.62 17.62 -18.94
N ILE A 110 10.93 16.47 -19.53
CA ILE A 110 10.50 16.10 -20.88
C ILE A 110 9.01 15.67 -20.87
N ARG A 111 8.12 16.53 -21.36
CA ARG A 111 6.68 16.27 -21.45
C ARG A 111 6.34 15.41 -22.68
N THR A 112 6.33 14.09 -22.51
CA THR A 112 5.85 13.15 -23.54
C THR A 112 4.31 13.02 -23.51
N TYR A 113 3.69 12.52 -24.60
CA TYR A 113 2.24 12.27 -24.66
C TYR A 113 1.73 11.45 -23.46
N ALA A 114 2.42 10.34 -23.14
CA ALA A 114 2.12 9.50 -21.97
C ALA A 114 2.30 10.20 -20.61
N SER A 115 3.07 11.30 -20.54
CA SER A 115 3.18 12.13 -19.33
C SER A 115 2.03 13.12 -19.17
N ALA A 116 1.34 13.47 -20.25
CA ALA A 116 0.15 14.31 -20.22
C ALA A 116 -1.11 13.51 -19.89
N THR A 117 -1.25 12.29 -20.42
CA THR A 117 -2.47 11.47 -20.28
C THR A 117 -2.48 10.55 -19.05
N GLY A 118 -1.32 10.17 -18.49
CA GLY A 118 -1.22 9.18 -17.41
C GLY A 118 -1.43 9.69 -15.97
N GLN A 119 -1.90 10.92 -15.75
CA GLN A 119 -1.85 11.58 -14.42
C GLN A 119 -3.08 11.39 -13.51
N SER A 120 -3.94 10.39 -13.75
CA SER A 120 -5.31 10.37 -13.18
C SER A 120 -5.65 9.33 -12.11
N LYS A 121 -4.74 8.40 -11.73
CA LYS A 121 -5.13 7.24 -10.87
C LYS A 121 -4.13 6.72 -9.83
N ALA A 122 -2.98 7.37 -9.59
CA ALA A 122 -1.84 6.69 -8.94
C ALA A 122 -1.53 7.05 -7.47
N ASP A 123 -1.92 8.22 -6.94
CA ASP A 123 -1.44 8.69 -5.61
C ASP A 123 -2.47 9.57 -4.86
N ASP A 124 -3.71 9.70 -5.35
CA ASP A 124 -4.82 10.45 -4.71
C ASP A 124 -5.86 9.48 -4.09
N ARG A 125 -5.39 8.33 -3.57
CA ARG A 125 -6.18 7.42 -2.72
C ARG A 125 -5.74 7.58 -1.27
N GLU A 126 -5.88 8.80 -0.76
CA GLU A 126 -6.13 8.97 0.67
C GLU A 126 -7.57 8.54 0.89
N GLU A 127 -7.75 7.49 1.67
CA GLU A 127 -9.02 6.78 1.78
C GLU A 127 -10.01 7.61 2.60
N MET A 128 -11.11 8.04 1.96
CA MET A 128 -12.35 8.31 2.68
C MET A 128 -12.88 6.95 3.17
N MET A 129 -12.36 6.50 4.31
CA MET A 129 -13.05 5.55 5.16
C MET A 129 -14.09 6.33 5.95
N ASP A 130 -15.37 6.01 5.71
CA ASP A 130 -16.46 6.61 6.47
C ASP A 130 -16.43 6.02 7.90
N VAL A 131 -15.88 6.80 8.84
CA VAL A 131 -15.66 6.42 10.24
C VAL A 131 -16.92 5.84 10.90
N VAL A 132 -18.10 6.30 10.46
CA VAL A 132 -19.41 5.85 10.92
C VAL A 132 -19.64 4.34 10.66
N GLU A 133 -19.21 3.80 9.52
CA GLU A 133 -19.40 2.37 9.20
C GLU A 133 -18.53 1.47 10.10
N ALA A 134 -17.34 1.97 10.52
CA ALA A 134 -16.45 1.25 11.40
C ALA A 134 -16.98 1.16 12.85
N ASP A 135 -17.65 2.21 13.33
CA ASP A 135 -18.24 2.24 14.68
C ASP A 135 -19.50 1.36 14.76
N GLU A 136 -20.36 1.32 13.73
CA GLU A 136 -21.54 0.43 13.71
C GLU A 136 -21.15 -1.06 13.70
N ALA A 137 -20.07 -1.42 13.00
CA ALA A 137 -19.55 -2.79 12.98
C ALA A 137 -19.01 -3.25 14.35
N ALA A 138 -18.51 -2.33 15.18
CA ALA A 138 -17.95 -2.62 16.50
C ALA A 138 -19.01 -2.87 17.58
N LEU A 139 -20.24 -2.38 17.38
CA LEU A 139 -21.35 -2.53 18.33
C LEU A 139 -22.16 -3.82 18.15
N CYS A 140 -21.88 -4.61 17.11
CA CYS A 140 -22.62 -5.84 16.78
C CYS A 140 -21.90 -7.13 17.26
N THR A 141 -21.26 -7.09 18.42
CA THR A 141 -20.81 -8.29 19.15
C THR A 141 -21.03 -8.16 20.64
N ASP A 142 -22.25 -8.47 21.10
CA ASP A 142 -22.52 -9.27 22.29
C ASP A 142 -24.01 -9.71 22.30
N GLU A 143 -24.33 -10.76 23.06
CA GLU A 143 -25.66 -11.39 23.20
C GLU A 143 -26.27 -12.10 21.96
N ALA A 144 -25.88 -13.37 21.74
CA ALA A 144 -26.83 -14.50 21.58
C ALA A 144 -26.15 -15.87 21.28
N THR A 145 -25.45 -16.46 22.24
CA THR A 145 -25.24 -17.93 22.22
C THR A 145 -26.21 -18.62 23.18
N LYS A 146 -27.36 -19.08 22.66
CA LYS A 146 -28.16 -20.20 23.23
C LYS A 146 -29.25 -20.72 22.28
N GLN A 147 -28.90 -21.80 21.58
CA GLN A 147 -29.74 -22.92 21.16
C GLN A 147 -30.93 -22.73 20.19
N ALA A 148 -30.74 -23.32 19.00
CA ALA A 148 -31.62 -24.30 18.33
C ALA A 148 -32.95 -23.88 17.67
N GLY A 149 -33.07 -24.23 16.38
CA GLY A 149 -34.34 -24.57 15.73
C GLY A 149 -34.86 -23.54 14.73
N PRO A 150 -35.28 -23.94 13.51
CA PRO A 150 -35.68 -23.01 12.45
C PRO A 150 -37.19 -22.70 12.46
N ARG A 151 -37.57 -21.47 12.09
CA ARG A 151 -38.72 -21.22 11.20
C ARG A 151 -38.87 -19.79 10.68
N ASP A 152 -39.61 -19.76 9.58
CA ASP A 152 -39.88 -18.69 8.63
C ASP A 152 -40.48 -17.38 9.15
N SER A 153 -40.35 -16.37 8.28
CA SER A 153 -41.31 -15.28 8.01
C SER A 153 -41.25 -13.95 8.78
N LEU A 154 -40.83 -12.94 8.01
CA LEU A 154 -41.52 -11.66 7.74
C LEU A 154 -41.77 -10.62 8.85
N ALA A 155 -41.32 -9.40 8.50
CA ALA A 155 -41.99 -8.11 8.69
C ALA A 155 -41.90 -7.38 10.06
N SER A 156 -41.35 -6.16 9.98
CA SER A 156 -41.98 -4.88 10.40
C SER A 156 -42.64 -4.80 11.79
N PHE A 157 -42.19 -3.85 12.62
CA PHE A 157 -42.82 -2.52 12.74
C PHE A 157 -42.02 -1.57 13.66
N CYS A 158 -42.30 -0.26 13.58
CA CYS A 158 -41.62 0.82 14.30
C CYS A 158 -42.15 1.06 15.73
N GLY A 159 -41.40 1.84 16.51
CA GLY A 159 -41.85 2.51 17.74
C GLY A 159 -41.10 2.05 19.00
N GLU A 160 -40.91 2.87 20.03
CA GLU A 160 -41.11 4.32 20.17
C GLU A 160 -40.26 4.83 21.36
N ALA A 161 -39.82 6.08 21.35
CA ALA A 161 -38.91 6.59 22.38
C ALA A 161 -39.64 7.08 23.65
N PRO A 162 -39.23 6.65 24.86
CA PRO A 162 -39.66 7.28 26.11
C PRO A 162 -38.70 8.41 26.56
N LYS A 163 -39.31 9.47 27.10
CA LYS A 163 -38.73 10.70 27.67
C LYS A 163 -38.25 10.40 29.11
N ARG A 164 -37.58 11.23 29.93
CA ARG A 164 -37.22 12.67 30.00
C ARG A 164 -36.16 12.78 31.14
N ASN A 165 -35.28 13.79 31.26
CA ASN A 165 -35.53 15.02 32.02
C ASN A 165 -34.30 15.95 32.04
N THR A 166 -34.56 17.25 31.89
CA THR A 166 -33.67 18.39 32.15
C THR A 166 -33.73 18.85 33.60
N PRO A 167 -32.81 19.74 34.00
CA PRO A 167 -33.20 21.11 34.41
C PRO A 167 -32.48 22.16 33.52
N ALA A 168 -33.05 23.30 33.08
CA ALA A 168 -33.82 24.33 33.81
C ALA A 168 -32.92 25.02 34.88
N ASP A 169 -32.74 26.34 35.01
CA ASP A 169 -33.40 27.57 34.53
C ASP A 169 -32.34 28.72 34.55
N GLN A 170 -32.46 29.95 34.00
CA GLN A 170 -33.29 30.72 33.04
C GLN A 170 -32.56 32.09 32.86
N GLU A 171 -32.80 32.97 31.88
CA GLU A 171 -32.99 32.88 30.42
C GLU A 171 -32.73 34.32 29.85
N ALA A 172 -33.11 34.62 28.60
CA ALA A 172 -33.55 35.93 28.10
C ALA A 172 -32.56 37.12 27.93
N GLN A 173 -32.69 38.03 26.94
CA GLN A 173 -33.61 38.11 25.78
C GLN A 173 -33.13 39.14 24.73
N GLY A 174 -33.41 38.85 23.44
CA GLY A 174 -33.72 39.84 22.38
C GLY A 174 -32.62 40.82 21.88
N ASP A 175 -32.77 41.48 20.73
CA ASP A 175 -33.61 41.18 19.55
C ASP A 175 -33.21 42.08 18.34
N LEU A 176 -33.77 41.80 17.16
CA LEU A 176 -34.00 42.72 16.01
C LEU A 176 -32.81 43.35 15.22
N ALA A 177 -32.54 42.71 14.08
CA ALA A 177 -32.59 43.24 12.70
C ALA A 177 -32.38 44.76 12.37
N GLY A 178 -31.49 45.00 11.39
CA GLY A 178 -31.36 46.20 10.55
C GLY A 178 -30.03 46.11 9.77
N SER A 179 -29.97 45.85 8.46
CA SER A 179 -30.47 46.60 7.30
C SER A 179 -29.82 47.98 7.09
N VAL A 180 -29.35 48.21 5.86
CA VAL A 180 -28.82 49.45 5.23
C VAL A 180 -27.63 50.19 5.87
N ASN A 181 -26.44 50.01 5.28
CA ASN A 181 -25.91 50.92 4.24
C ASN A 181 -24.69 50.31 3.53
#